data_AF-A0A843H2E4-F1
#
_entry.id   AF-A0A843H2E4-F1
#
_cell.length_a   1.000
_cell.length_b   1.000
_cell.length_c   1.000
_cell.angle_alpha   90.00
_cell.angle_beta   90.00
_cell.angle_gamma   90.00
#
_symmetry.space_group_name_H-M   'P 1'
#
loop_
_entity.id
_entity.type
_entity.pdbx_description
1 polymer ?
#
loop_
_entity_poly.entity_id
_entity_poly.type
_entity_poly.pdbx_seq_one_letter_code
_entity_poly.pdbx_strand_id
1 'polypeptide(L)' 'MQNNSQCSWVLNYLKKNQKGLTSMRAFCFKRITRLSSIIYNLRQKGYLIHTFKEPNTLIRGTHARYVLLKDEPELFI' A
#
# COMPACT_ATOMS: atom_id res chain seq x y z
N MET A 1 -17.23 0.47 -15.92
CA MET A 1 -16.69 0.55 -14.54
C MET A 1 -15.30 -0.09 -14.55
N GLN A 2 -14.22 0.68 -14.46
CA GLN A 2 -12.87 0.09 -14.43
C GLN A 2 -12.67 -0.62 -13.09
N ASN A 3 -12.80 -1.94 -13.14
CA ASN A 3 -12.43 -2.86 -12.09
C ASN A 3 -10.90 -2.81 -11.96
N ASN A 4 -10.37 -1.82 -11.22
CA ASN A 4 -8.92 -1.63 -11.07
C ASN A 4 -8.36 -2.77 -10.19
N SER A 5 -8.13 -3.92 -10.81
CA SER A 5 -7.61 -5.17 -10.23
C SER A 5 -6.39 -4.94 -9.35
N GLN A 6 -5.55 -3.95 -9.69
CA GLN A 6 -4.38 -3.56 -8.92
C GLN A 6 -4.73 -2.91 -7.58
N CYS A 7 -5.74 -2.01 -7.52
CA CYS A 7 -6.18 -1.39 -6.27
C CYS A 7 -6.74 -2.43 -5.30
N SER A 8 -7.65 -3.28 -5.79
CA SER A 8 -8.26 -4.35 -4.99
C SER A 8 -7.21 -5.35 -4.51
N TRP A 9 -6.24 -5.68 -5.36
CA TRP A 9 -5.14 -6.56 -4.97
C TRP A 9 -4.24 -5.93 -3.91
N VAL A 10 -3.86 -4.65 -4.06
CA VAL A 10 -3.03 -3.93 -3.06
C VAL A 10 -3.75 -3.89 -1.72
N LEU A 11 -5.03 -3.53 -1.69
CA LEU A 11 -5.81 -3.52 -0.46
C LEU A 11 -5.87 -4.90 0.19
N ASN A 12 -6.22 -5.94 -0.57
CA ASN A 12 -6.28 -7.31 -0.06
C ASN A 12 -4.90 -7.80 0.44
N TYR A 13 -3.82 -7.44 -0.26
CA TYR A 13 -2.46 -7.76 0.17
C TYR A 13 -2.15 -7.09 1.51
N LEU A 14 -2.46 -5.81 1.67
CA LEU A 14 -2.20 -5.06 2.90
C LEU A 14 -3.04 -5.56 4.08
N LYS A 15 -4.30 -5.94 3.86
CA LYS A 15 -5.16 -6.57 4.88
C LYS A 15 -4.57 -7.89 5.39
N LYS A 16 -4.02 -8.70 4.49
CA LYS A 16 -3.47 -10.03 4.82
C LYS A 16 -2.03 -10.01 5.34
N ASN A 17 -1.24 -9.00 4.97
CA ASN A 17 0.20 -8.97 5.27
C ASN A 17 0.54 -7.82 6.22
N GLN A 18 0.69 -8.15 7.51
CA GLN A 18 1.12 -7.20 8.54
C GLN A 18 2.53 -6.61 8.28
N LYS A 19 3.37 -7.32 7.53
CA LYS A 19 4.70 -6.81 7.13
C LYS A 19 4.59 -5.60 6.20
N GLY A 20 3.48 -5.40 5.49
CA GLY A 20 3.32 -4.30 4.54
C GLY A 20 3.91 -4.56 3.15
N LEU A 21 3.71 -3.59 2.26
CA LEU A 21 4.04 -3.67 0.84
C LEU A 21 5.02 -2.55 0.45
N THR A 22 6.03 -2.89 -0.34
CA THR A 22 6.99 -1.93 -0.92
C THR A 22 6.77 -1.81 -2.42
N SER A 23 7.22 -0.72 -3.03
CA SER A 23 7.12 -0.53 -4.50
C SER A 23 7.79 -1.67 -5.26
N MET A 24 8.94 -2.16 -4.79
CA MET A 24 9.65 -3.27 -5.42
C MET A 24 8.83 -4.57 -5.37
N ARG A 25 8.26 -4.91 -4.21
CA ARG A 25 7.39 -6.10 -4.09
C ARG A 25 6.14 -6.00 -4.97
N ALA A 26 5.51 -4.82 -5.02
CA ALA A 26 4.34 -4.60 -5.86
C ALA A 26 4.66 -4.73 -7.35
N PHE A 27 5.84 -4.25 -7.77
CA PHE A 27 6.34 -4.43 -9.13
C PHE A 27 6.62 -5.90 -9.45
N CYS A 28 7.34 -6.62 -8.57
CA CYS A 28 7.66 -8.04 -8.78
C CYS A 28 6.41 -8.91 -8.87
N PHE A 29 5.40 -8.70 -8.01
CA PHE A 29 4.22 -9.57 -7.97
C PHE A 29 3.15 -9.22 -9.00
N LYS A 30 2.95 -7.93 -9.32
CA LYS A 30 1.81 -7.47 -10.13
C LYS A 30 2.17 -6.37 -11.15
N ARG A 31 3.45 -6.08 -11.37
CA ARG A 31 3.94 -5.02 -12.26
C ARG A 31 3.34 -3.64 -11.95
N ILE A 32 3.03 -3.40 -10.68
CA ILE A 32 2.48 -2.11 -10.22
C ILE A 32 3.62 -1.10 -10.11
N THR A 33 3.70 -0.17 -11.06
CA THR A 33 4.73 0.89 -11.10
C THR A 33 4.33 2.16 -10.35
N ARG A 34 3.03 2.36 -10.11
CA ARG A 34 2.45 3.54 -9.44
C ARG A 34 1.82 3.20 -8.09
N LEU A 35 2.52 2.43 -7.25
CA LEU A 35 2.01 2.00 -5.95
C LEU A 35 1.59 3.20 -5.07
N SER A 36 2.37 4.28 -5.06
CA SER A 36 2.07 5.49 -4.30
C SER A 36 0.72 6.11 -4.65
N SER A 37 0.36 6.16 -5.94
CA SER A 37 -0.95 6.66 -6.40
C SER A 37 -2.10 5.77 -5.92
N ILE A 38 -1.90 4.44 -5.92
CA ILE A 38 -2.90 3.51 -5.39
C ILE A 38 -3.09 3.73 -3.88
N ILE A 39 -1.99 3.84 -3.13
CA ILE A 39 -2.06 4.11 -1.68
C ILE A 39 -2.74 5.44 -1.40
N TYR A 40 -2.45 6.49 -2.18
CA TYR A 40 -3.14 7.77 -2.08
C TYR A 40 -4.65 7.61 -2.24
N ASN A 41 -5.09 6.91 -3.29
CA ASN A 41 -6.52 6.65 -3.52
C ASN A 41 -7.16 5.83 -2.39
N LEU A 42 -6.45 4.87 -1.80
CA LEU A 42 -6.95 4.11 -0.65
C LEU A 42 -7.09 5.00 0.59
N ARG A 43 -6.14 5.91 0.85
CA ARG A 43 -6.27 6.89 1.94
C ARG A 43 -7.46 7.81 1.76
N GLN A 44 -7.72 8.27 0.53
CA GLN A 44 -8.90 9.08 0.21
C GLN A 44 -10.22 8.33 0.44
N LYS A 45 -10.19 6.98 0.38
CA LYS A 45 -11.33 6.12 0.73
C LYS A 45 -11.44 5.85 2.24
N GLY A 46 -10.56 6.43 3.06
CA GLY A 46 -10.59 6.33 4.52
C GLY A 46 -9.77 5.19 5.13
N TYR A 47 -9.00 4.44 4.32
CA TYR A 47 -8.08 3.43 4.87
C TYR A 47 -6.89 4.10 5.55
N LEU A 48 -6.63 3.75 6.82
CA LEU A 48 -5.47 4.25 7.53
C LEU A 48 -4.22 3.44 7.16
N ILE A 49 -3.49 3.91 6.16
CA ILE A 49 -2.24 3.29 5.69
C ILE A 49 -1.05 4.14 6.11
N HIS A 50 -0.19 3.60 6.96
CA HIS A 50 1.05 4.25 7.38
C HIS A 50 2.19 3.98 6.39
N THR A 51 3.10 4.94 6.24
CA THR A 51 4.30 4.81 5.42
C THR A 51 5.53 4.82 6.32
N PHE A 52 6.17 3.66 6.46
CA PHE A 52 7.48 3.55 7.07
C PHE A 52 8.57 3.89 6.05
N LYS A 53 9.58 4.64 6.47
CA LYS A 53 10.82 4.81 5.71
C LYS A 53 11.78 3.71 6.13
N GLU A 54 12.06 2.77 5.25
CA GLU A 54 12.98 1.68 5.53
C GLU A 54 14.33 1.90 4.86
N PRO A 55 15.44 1.71 5.57
CA PRO A 55 16.76 1.74 4.96
C PRO A 55 16.88 0.63 3.93
N ASN A 56 17.56 0.92 2.83
CA ASN A 56 17.93 -0.13 1.88
C ASN A 56 19.02 -1.02 2.49
N THR A 57 19.00 -2.31 2.16
CA THR A 57 20.00 -3.29 2.66
C THR A 57 21.42 -2.94 2.24
N LEU A 58 21.58 -2.16 1.17
CA LEU A 58 22.85 -1.68 0.64
C LEU A 58 23.32 -0.33 1.24
N ILE A 59 22.70 0.13 2.34
CA ILE A 59 23.06 1.34 3.13
C ILE A 59 22.89 2.68 2.36
N ARG A 60 22.66 2.64 1.04
CA ARG A 60 22.36 3.81 0.22
C ARG A 60 20.85 3.99 0.03
N GLY A 61 20.31 5.00 0.71
CA GLY A 61 18.93 5.48 0.54
C GLY A 61 17.89 4.73 1.38
N THR A 62 16.66 5.26 1.33
CA THR A 62 15.49 4.70 2.00
C THR A 62 14.38 4.44 0.99
N HIS A 63 13.53 3.45 1.26
CA HIS A 63 12.33 3.17 0.48
C HIS A 63 11.08 3.17 1.35
N ALA A 64 9.92 3.37 0.71
CA ALA A 64 8.63 3.37 1.39
C ALA A 64 8.12 1.92 1.57
N ARG A 65 7.70 1.60 2.80
CA ARG A 65 6.89 0.43 3.12
C ARG A 65 5.53 0.87 3.66
N TYR A 66 4.47 0.39 3.01
CA TYR A 66 3.09 0.73 3.34
C TYR A 66 2.46 -0.37 4.19
N VAL A 67 1.85 -0.01 5.31
CA VAL A 67 1.17 -0.93 6.24
C VAL A 67 -0.22 -0.41 6.52
N LEU A 68 -1.22 -1.29 6.45
CA LEU A 68 -2.58 -0.97 6.86
C LEU A 68 -2.66 -1.04 8.40
N LEU A 69 -3.04 0.06 9.03
CA LEU A 69 -3.23 0.15 10.48
C LEU A 69 -4.69 -0.04 10.88
N LYS A 70 -5.61 0.49 10.07
CA LYS A 70 -7.05 0.35 10.28
C LYS A 70 -7.73 0.08 8.95
N ASP A 71 -8.52 -0.99 8.95
CA ASP A 71 -9.44 -1.35 7.89
C ASP A 71 -10.78 -0.71 8.26
N GLU A 72 -11.25 0.25 7.45
CA GLU A 72 -12.50 1.03 7.52
C GLU A 72 -12.36 2.55 7.82
N PRO A 73 -13.03 3.42 7.02
CA PRO A 73 -13.43 4.75 7.46
C PRO A 73 -14.43 4.61 8.60
N GLU A 74 -14.31 5.41 9.65
CA GLU A 74 -15.41 5.53 10.61
C GLU A 74 -16.63 6.10 9.89
N LEU A 75 -17.64 5.25 9.67
CA LEU A 75 -19.01 5.68 9.48
C LEU A 75 -19.43 6.35 10.78
N PHE A 76 -19.28 7.67 10.86
CA PHE A 76 -20.04 8.46 11.82
C PHE A 76 -21.51 8.33 11.41
N ILE A 77 -22.25 7.53 12.17
CA ILE A 77 -23.71 7.43 12.15
C ILE A 77 -24.29 8.62 12.91
#